data_AF-E1WYT5-F1
#
_entry.id   AF-E1WYT5-F1
#
_cell.length_a   1.000
_cell.length_b   1.000
_cell.length_c   1.000
_cell.angle_alpha   90.00
_cell.angle_beta   90.00
_cell.angle_gamma   90.00
#
_symmetry.space_group_name_H-M   'P 1'
#
loop_
_entity.id
_entity.type
_entity.pdbx_description
1 polymer ?
#
loop_
_entity_poly.entity_id
_entity_poly.type
_entity_poly.pdbx_seq_one_letter_code
_entity_poly.pdbx_strand_id
1 'polypeptide(L)'
;MSAFNDWYLLQYVSEDGCPIWNYVSENSVEEKVSKALKTIKHSIYEYQGRNLRRQHVLKDIVHNRKIVLSKRAIIPSLIKNDLFIGRVIETEGEYYTLSGLCLLPGDVKNVLKKEGKKVRSLNDVKKEMEFLLKVENLKTKWVRYGHLDAKSIFVFN
;
A
#
# COMPACT_ATOMS: atom_id res chain seq x y z
N MET A 1 -0.26 -9.62 11.15
CA MET A 1 -0.73 -8.76 12.25
C MET A 1 -0.33 -7.30 12.08
N SER A 2 0.87 -6.97 11.56
CA SER A 2 1.28 -5.57 11.33
C SER A 2 0.31 -4.75 10.47
N ALA A 3 -0.21 -5.33 9.39
CA ALA A 3 -1.11 -4.63 8.46
C ALA A 3 -2.41 -4.11 9.10
N PHE A 4 -2.96 -4.84 10.08
CA PHE A 4 -4.15 -4.39 10.82
C PHE A 4 -3.84 -3.20 11.73
N ASN A 5 -2.73 -3.25 12.47
CA ASN A 5 -2.32 -2.14 13.35
C ASN A 5 -2.03 -0.88 12.52
N ASP A 6 -1.33 -1.02 11.40
CA ASP A 6 -1.04 0.10 10.50
C ASP A 6 -2.34 0.68 9.91
N TRP A 7 -3.30 -0.17 9.55
CA TRP A 7 -4.61 0.28 9.09
C TRP A 7 -5.36 1.03 10.20
N TYR A 8 -5.42 0.44 11.40
CA TYR A 8 -6.11 1.05 12.54
C TYR A 8 -5.52 2.42 12.88
N LEU A 9 -4.20 2.55 12.90
CA LEU A 9 -3.56 3.82 13.23
C LEU A 9 -3.70 4.85 12.12
N LEU A 10 -3.54 4.46 10.85
CA LEU A 10 -3.32 5.41 9.75
C LEU A 10 -4.56 5.66 8.89
N GLN A 11 -5.56 4.77 8.93
CA GLN A 11 -6.65 4.72 7.94
C GLN A 11 -8.03 4.47 8.55
N TYR A 12 -8.13 3.90 9.74
CA TYR A 12 -9.41 3.72 10.42
C TYR A 12 -9.96 5.06 10.88
N VAL A 13 -11.19 5.37 10.49
CA VAL A 13 -11.92 6.56 10.93
C VAL A 13 -12.99 6.12 11.91
N SER A 14 -12.80 6.48 13.18
CA SER A 14 -13.80 6.33 14.24
C SER A 14 -14.73 7.54 14.29
N GLU A 15 -15.68 7.56 15.23
CA GLU A 15 -16.51 8.76 15.52
C GLU A 15 -15.65 9.97 15.89
N ASP A 16 -14.54 9.73 16.61
CA ASP A 16 -13.61 10.77 17.06
C ASP A 16 -12.55 11.12 16.01
N GLY A 17 -12.58 10.51 14.82
CA GLY A 17 -11.56 10.67 13.78
C GLY A 17 -10.58 9.51 13.67
N CYS A 18 -9.47 9.71 12.94
CA CYS A 18 -8.44 8.69 12.77
C CYS A 18 -7.44 8.76 13.94
N PRO A 19 -7.04 7.62 14.55
CA PRO A 19 -6.18 7.64 15.73
C PRO A 19 -4.89 8.47 15.58
N ILE A 20 -4.22 8.39 14.42
CA ILE A 20 -3.02 9.21 14.19
C ILE A 20 -3.34 10.71 14.15
N TRP A 21 -4.52 11.11 13.68
CA TRP A 21 -4.92 12.52 13.62
C TRP A 21 -5.28 13.05 14.98
N ASN A 22 -5.97 12.24 15.80
CA ASN A 22 -6.31 12.61 17.17
C ASN A 22 -5.02 12.82 17.98
N TYR A 23 -4.04 11.92 17.82
CA TYR A 23 -2.72 12.08 18.43
C TYR A 23 -2.01 13.36 17.97
N VAL A 24 -2.00 13.65 16.66
CA VAL A 24 -1.36 14.84 16.10
C VAL A 24 -2.05 16.14 16.54
N SER A 25 -3.37 16.12 16.79
CA SER A 25 -4.10 17.31 17.28
C SER A 25 -3.92 17.55 18.77
N GLU A 26 -3.81 16.48 19.57
CA GLU A 26 -3.73 16.57 21.04
C GLU A 26 -2.29 16.79 21.54
N ASN A 27 -1.28 16.50 20.71
CA ASN A 27 0.13 16.55 21.09
C ASN A 27 0.91 17.53 20.21
N SER A 28 1.97 18.12 20.76
CA SER A 28 2.89 18.99 20.00
C SER A 28 3.80 18.17 19.07
N VAL A 29 3.25 17.75 17.94
CA VAL A 29 3.99 17.05 16.87
C VAL A 29 4.65 18.06 15.94
N GLU A 30 5.93 17.87 15.62
CA GLU A 30 6.63 18.71 14.66
C GLU A 30 5.89 18.80 13.32
N GLU A 31 5.77 20.01 12.77
CA GLU A 31 4.98 20.27 11.55
C GLU A 31 5.43 19.40 10.37
N LYS A 32 6.74 19.18 10.23
CA LYS A 32 7.32 18.33 9.18
C LYS A 32 6.82 16.88 9.27
N VAL A 33 6.67 16.36 10.50
CA VAL A 33 6.19 15.00 10.77
C VAL A 33 4.70 14.93 10.47
N SER A 34 3.92 15.90 10.95
CA SER A 34 2.48 16.00 10.67
C SER A 34 2.19 16.04 9.16
N LYS A 35 2.96 16.84 8.40
CA LYS A 35 2.86 16.90 6.93
C LYS A 35 3.20 15.56 6.28
N ALA A 36 4.30 14.91 6.70
CA ALA A 36 4.69 13.62 6.16
C ALA A 36 3.63 12.54 6.42
N LEU A 37 3.04 12.48 7.61
CA LEU A 37 1.98 11.49 7.92
C LEU A 37 0.79 11.61 6.96
N LYS A 38 0.45 12.82 6.49
CA LYS A 38 -0.69 13.05 5.57
C LYS A 38 -0.43 12.51 4.17
N THR A 39 0.81 12.23 3.83
CA THR A 39 1.19 11.72 2.51
C THR A 39 1.22 10.19 2.46
N ILE A 40 1.00 9.50 3.58
CA ILE A 40 0.97 8.05 3.62
C ILE A 40 -0.12 7.53 2.68
N LYS A 41 0.28 6.74 1.70
CA LYS A 41 -0.60 6.04 0.77
C LYS A 41 -0.45 4.55 0.95
N HIS A 42 -1.58 3.87 1.18
CA HIS A 42 -1.68 2.43 1.11
C HIS A 42 -2.15 2.06 -0.28
N SER A 43 -1.43 1.16 -0.94
CA SER A 43 -1.78 0.71 -2.28
C SER A 43 -1.09 -0.60 -2.62
N ILE A 44 -1.34 -1.06 -3.83
CA ILE A 44 -0.68 -2.20 -4.45
C ILE A 44 0.38 -1.68 -5.41
N TYR A 45 1.62 -2.11 -5.19
CA TYR A 45 2.78 -1.67 -5.91
C TYR A 45 3.43 -2.83 -6.66
N GLU A 46 3.86 -2.56 -7.89
CA GLU A 46 4.77 -3.39 -8.66
C GLU A 46 6.17 -2.80 -8.58
N TYR A 47 7.16 -3.61 -8.21
CA TYR A 47 8.56 -3.19 -8.23
C TYR A 47 9.14 -3.26 -9.64
N GLN A 48 9.56 -2.12 -10.19
CA GLN A 48 10.07 -2.02 -11.56
C GLN A 48 11.60 -2.18 -11.67
N GLY A 49 12.29 -2.43 -10.56
CA GLY A 49 13.75 -2.48 -10.51
C GLY A 49 14.39 -1.15 -10.11
N ARG A 50 15.66 -0.97 -10.49
CA ARG A 50 16.40 0.27 -10.28
C ARG A 50 16.46 1.12 -11.55
N ASN A 51 16.40 2.43 -11.41
CA ASN A 51 16.67 3.37 -12.50
C ASN A 51 18.19 3.55 -12.73
N LEU A 52 18.56 4.36 -13.73
CA LEU A 52 19.96 4.68 -14.04
C LEU A 52 20.71 5.34 -12.87
N ARG A 53 19.99 6.03 -11.98
CA ARG A 53 20.52 6.64 -10.75
C ARG A 53 20.58 5.66 -9.56
N ARG A 54 20.39 4.36 -9.81
CA ARG A 54 20.35 3.26 -8.83
C ARG A 54 19.25 3.36 -7.78
N GLN A 55 18.22 4.18 -8.01
CA GLN A 55 17.06 4.29 -7.11
C GLN A 55 16.02 3.24 -7.46
N HIS A 56 15.40 2.67 -6.43
CA HIS A 56 14.29 1.75 -6.57
C HIS A 56 13.05 2.45 -7.15
N VAL A 57 12.37 1.78 -8.07
CA VAL A 57 11.18 2.31 -8.75
C VAL A 57 9.99 1.42 -8.47
N LEU A 58 8.90 2.03 -8.02
CA LEU A 58 7.61 1.39 -7.81
C LEU A 58 6.60 1.92 -8.83
N LYS A 59 5.67 1.06 -9.23
CA LYS A 59 4.46 1.46 -9.93
C LYS A 59 3.26 1.12 -9.06
N ASP A 60 2.53 2.14 -8.65
CA ASP A 60 1.21 1.99 -8.07
C ASP A 60 0.27 1.47 -9.17
N ILE A 61 -0.21 0.23 -9.04
CA ILE A 61 -1.06 -0.39 -10.06
C ILE A 61 -2.53 0.02 -9.92
N VAL A 62 -2.94 0.51 -8.75
CA VAL A 62 -4.29 1.02 -8.49
C VAL A 62 -4.43 2.41 -9.09
N HIS A 63 -3.46 3.29 -8.87
CA HIS A 63 -3.47 4.70 -9.32
C HIS A 63 -2.71 4.96 -10.63
N ASN A 64 -1.99 3.96 -11.16
CA ASN A 64 -1.12 4.10 -12.33
C ASN A 64 -0.04 5.20 -12.14
N ARG A 65 0.45 5.37 -10.92
CA ARG A 65 1.49 6.36 -10.58
C ARG A 65 2.86 5.68 -10.50
N LYS A 66 3.87 6.32 -11.08
CA LYS A 66 5.27 5.91 -10.90
C LYS A 66 5.86 6.63 -9.69
N ILE A 67 6.54 5.89 -8.82
CA ILE A 67 7.17 6.39 -7.61
C ILE A 67 8.65 6.00 -7.66
N VAL A 68 9.53 6.97 -7.48
CA VAL A 68 10.98 6.74 -7.37
C VAL A 68 11.34 6.93 -5.90
N LEU A 69 11.85 5.87 -5.28
CA LEU A 69 12.21 5.91 -3.88
C LEU A 69 13.52 6.71 -3.67
N SER A 70 13.67 7.28 -2.48
CA SER A 70 14.94 7.86 -2.04
C SER A 70 16.07 6.84 -2.20
N LYS A 71 17.30 7.32 -2.43
CA LYS A 71 18.50 6.46 -2.32
C LYS A 71 18.68 5.90 -0.91
N ARG A 72 18.09 6.57 0.10
CA ARG A 72 18.10 6.19 1.51
C ARG A 72 16.98 5.22 1.87
N ALA A 73 16.05 4.94 0.95
CA ALA A 73 14.93 4.05 1.23
C ALA A 73 15.44 2.62 1.44
N ILE A 74 15.12 2.06 2.60
CA ILE A 74 15.35 0.65 2.91
C ILE A 74 14.14 -0.13 2.41
N ILE A 75 14.39 -1.06 1.49
CA ILE A 75 13.37 -1.92 0.90
C ILE A 75 13.89 -3.36 1.05
N PRO A 76 13.03 -4.34 1.41
CA PRO A 76 13.43 -5.73 1.44
C PRO A 76 13.82 -6.21 0.03
N SER A 77 14.48 -7.35 -0.05
CA SER A 77 14.92 -7.92 -1.32
C SER A 77 13.73 -8.23 -2.24
N LEU A 78 13.42 -7.31 -3.17
CA LEU A 78 12.40 -7.46 -4.20
C LEU A 78 13.06 -7.74 -5.55
N ILE A 79 12.43 -8.62 -6.32
CA ILE A 79 12.77 -8.95 -7.70
C ILE A 79 11.88 -8.13 -8.63
N LYS A 80 12.41 -7.76 -9.80
CA LYS A 80 11.64 -7.00 -10.79
C LYS A 80 10.32 -7.73 -11.11
N ASN A 81 9.23 -6.96 -11.13
CA ASN A 81 7.84 -7.39 -11.28
C ASN A 81 7.20 -8.01 -10.03
N ASP A 82 7.91 -8.07 -8.90
CA ASP A 82 7.27 -8.42 -7.63
C ASP A 82 6.11 -7.46 -7.33
N LEU A 83 4.99 -8.06 -6.95
CA LEU A 83 3.80 -7.35 -6.56
C LEU A 83 3.68 -7.38 -5.05
N PHE A 84 3.33 -6.25 -4.43
CA PHE A 84 3.10 -6.20 -3.00
C PHE A 84 2.04 -5.18 -2.64
N ILE A 85 1.34 -5.42 -1.54
CA ILE A 85 0.52 -4.44 -0.86
C ILE A 85 1.32 -3.83 0.30
N GLY A 86 1.26 -2.52 0.46
CA GLY A 86 2.08 -1.83 1.45
C GLY A 86 1.78 -0.34 1.52
N ARG A 87 2.64 0.41 2.20
CA ARG A 87 2.48 1.85 2.39
C ARG A 87 3.72 2.61 1.93
N VAL A 88 3.50 3.73 1.26
CA VAL A 88 4.54 4.68 0.86
C VAL A 88 4.24 6.02 1.53
N ILE A 89 5.29 6.66 2.06
CA ILE A 89 5.25 7.99 2.63
C ILE A 89 6.14 8.93 1.81
N GLU A 90 5.74 10.19 1.72
CA GLU A 90 6.55 11.28 1.18
C GLU A 90 7.01 12.19 2.33
N THR A 91 8.31 12.41 2.43
CA THR A 91 8.92 13.37 3.35
C THR A 91 10.05 14.10 2.66
N GLU A 92 10.11 15.42 2.83
CA GLU A 92 11.13 16.28 2.20
C GLU A 92 11.24 16.10 0.67
N GLY A 93 10.13 15.81 -0.01
CA GLY A 93 10.08 15.57 -1.46
C GLY A 93 10.64 14.22 -1.90
N GLU A 94 10.99 13.34 -0.97
CA GLU A 94 11.47 11.99 -1.25
C GLU A 94 10.46 10.93 -0.78
N TYR A 95 10.38 9.83 -1.53
CA TYR A 95 9.49 8.70 -1.21
C TYR A 95 10.21 7.57 -0.48
N TYR A 96 9.52 7.01 0.51
CA TYR A 96 10.00 5.89 1.32
C TYR A 96 8.88 4.85 1.45
N THR A 97 9.26 3.57 1.45
CA THR A 97 8.36 2.49 1.86
C THR A 97 8.33 2.41 3.38
N LEU A 98 7.15 2.29 3.96
CA LEU A 98 7.01 1.88 5.35
C LEU A 98 7.23 0.37 5.48
N SER A 99 7.52 -0.07 6.71
CA SER A 99 7.59 -1.49 7.05
C SER A 99 6.26 -2.20 6.80
N GLY A 100 6.29 -3.54 6.79
CA GLY A 100 5.06 -4.35 6.72
C GLY A 100 4.53 -4.61 5.32
N LEU A 101 5.35 -4.40 4.27
CA LEU A 101 4.96 -4.81 2.93
C LEU A 101 4.68 -6.32 2.86
N CYS A 102 3.67 -6.68 2.09
CA CYS A 102 3.24 -8.05 1.90
C CYS A 102 3.28 -8.40 0.41
N LEU A 103 4.14 -9.35 0.05
CA LEU A 103 4.19 -9.89 -1.31
C LEU A 103 2.84 -10.52 -1.70
N LEU A 104 2.49 -10.33 -2.96
CA LEU A 104 1.31 -10.88 -3.62
C LEU A 104 1.75 -11.76 -4.78
N PRO A 105 0.95 -12.78 -5.13
CA PRO A 105 1.25 -13.61 -6.29
C PRO A 105 1.22 -12.77 -7.59
N GLY A 106 2.21 -12.94 -8.46
CA GLY A 106 2.38 -12.07 -9.63
C GLY A 106 1.30 -12.26 -10.71
N ASP A 107 0.72 -13.44 -10.79
CA ASP A 107 -0.28 -13.84 -11.78
C ASP A 107 -1.67 -13.22 -11.53
N VAL A 108 -1.93 -12.68 -10.33
CA VAL A 108 -3.17 -11.94 -10.02
C VAL A 108 -3.10 -10.44 -10.35
N LYS A 109 -1.94 -9.95 -10.85
CA LYS A 109 -1.73 -8.54 -11.20
C LYS A 109 -2.85 -7.95 -12.06
N ASN A 110 -3.25 -8.65 -13.12
CA ASN A 110 -4.27 -8.15 -14.05
C ASN A 110 -5.66 -8.08 -13.40
N VAL A 111 -5.97 -9.02 -12.50
CA VAL A 111 -7.22 -8.99 -11.71
C VAL A 111 -7.22 -7.76 -10.81
N LEU A 112 -6.16 -7.57 -10.03
CA LEU A 112 -6.02 -6.44 -9.11
C LEU A 112 -6.04 -5.09 -9.83
N LYS A 113 -5.39 -4.99 -11.00
CA LYS A 113 -5.42 -3.78 -11.83
C LYS A 113 -6.82 -3.47 -12.36
N LYS A 114 -7.58 -4.49 -12.78
CA LYS A 114 -8.95 -4.32 -13.28
C LYS A 114 -9.88 -3.85 -12.16
N GLU A 115 -9.83 -4.50 -11.00
CA GLU A 115 -10.65 -4.13 -9.85
C GLU A 115 -10.26 -2.78 -9.27
N GLY A 116 -8.97 -2.50 -9.11
CA GLY A 116 -8.48 -1.19 -8.69
C GLY A 116 -8.95 -0.06 -9.61
N LYS A 117 -8.99 -0.29 -10.94
CA LYS A 117 -9.55 0.69 -11.88
C LYS A 117 -11.06 0.93 -11.66
N LYS A 118 -11.84 -0.13 -11.41
CA LYS A 118 -13.28 -0.01 -11.12
C LYS A 118 -13.51 0.78 -9.84
N VAL A 119 -12.83 0.41 -8.76
CA VAL A 119 -13.01 1.07 -7.45
C VAL A 119 -12.58 2.54 -7.53
N ARG A 120 -11.45 2.85 -8.16
CA ARG A 120 -11.02 4.23 -8.38
C ARG A 120 -12.04 5.06 -9.17
N SER A 121 -12.76 4.46 -10.13
CA SER A 121 -13.79 5.18 -10.89
C SER A 121 -15.01 5.59 -10.07
N LEU A 122 -15.21 4.99 -8.88
CA LEU A 122 -16.25 5.40 -7.95
C LEU A 122 -15.90 6.70 -7.20
N ASN A 123 -14.62 7.10 -7.22
CA ASN A 123 -14.11 8.26 -6.48
C ASN A 123 -14.48 8.24 -4.97
N ASP A 124 -14.53 7.04 -4.39
CA ASP A 124 -14.88 6.81 -3.00
C ASP A 124 -13.70 6.17 -2.26
N VAL A 125 -13.10 6.96 -1.36
CA VAL A 125 -11.93 6.56 -0.55
C VAL A 125 -12.25 5.37 0.35
N LYS A 126 -13.48 5.27 0.86
CA LYS A 126 -13.90 4.15 1.72
C LYS A 126 -13.95 2.86 0.91
N LYS A 127 -14.50 2.91 -0.30
CA LYS A 127 -14.54 1.75 -1.22
C LYS A 127 -13.14 1.31 -1.65
N GLU A 128 -12.24 2.26 -1.87
CA GLU A 128 -10.83 1.97 -2.14
C GLU A 128 -10.16 1.25 -0.97
N MET A 129 -10.40 1.72 0.26
CA MET A 129 -9.87 1.08 1.45
C MET A 129 -10.45 -0.32 1.67
N GLU A 130 -11.77 -0.50 1.48
CA GLU A 130 -12.43 -1.81 1.52
C GLU A 130 -11.79 -2.80 0.53
N PHE A 131 -11.47 -2.33 -0.68
CA PHE A 131 -10.77 -3.14 -1.68
C PHE A 131 -9.36 -3.53 -1.21
N LEU A 132 -8.56 -2.60 -0.69
CA LEU A 132 -7.20 -2.89 -0.23
C LEU A 132 -7.20 -3.88 0.96
N LEU A 133 -8.11 -3.70 1.91
CA LEU A 133 -8.30 -4.65 3.02
C LEU A 133 -8.74 -6.03 2.52
N LYS A 134 -9.61 -6.07 1.50
CA LYS A 134 -10.01 -7.33 0.86
C LYS A 134 -8.80 -8.03 0.24
N VAL A 135 -7.89 -7.31 -0.40
CA VAL A 135 -6.64 -7.86 -0.95
C VAL A 135 -5.77 -8.49 0.15
N GLU A 136 -5.61 -7.83 1.30
CA GLU A 136 -4.86 -8.39 2.44
C GLU A 136 -5.52 -9.64 3.02
N ASN A 137 -6.86 -9.66 3.09
CA ASN A 137 -7.64 -10.84 3.49
C ASN A 137 -7.43 -12.00 2.51
N LEU A 138 -7.52 -11.74 1.21
CA LEU A 138 -7.30 -12.74 0.15
C LEU A 138 -5.87 -13.27 0.16
N LYS A 139 -4.87 -12.42 0.42
CA LYS A 139 -3.49 -12.85 0.64
C LYS A 139 -3.38 -13.79 1.83
N THR A 140 -4.06 -13.49 2.94
CA THR A 140 -4.10 -14.37 4.11
C THR A 140 -4.72 -15.72 3.78
N LYS A 141 -5.80 -15.72 2.98
CA LYS A 141 -6.42 -16.95 2.46
C LYS A 141 -5.46 -17.72 1.56
N TRP A 142 -4.77 -17.06 0.63
CA TRP A 142 -3.80 -17.71 -0.26
C TRP A 142 -2.64 -18.37 0.49
N VAL A 143 -2.09 -17.73 1.53
CA VAL A 143 -1.06 -18.35 2.37
C VAL A 143 -1.58 -19.62 3.07
N ARG A 144 -2.84 -19.61 3.52
CA ARG A 144 -3.46 -20.78 4.19
C ARG A 144 -3.79 -21.91 3.21
N TYR A 145 -4.23 -21.57 2.00
CA TYR A 145 -4.62 -22.51 0.95
C TYR A 145 -3.60 -22.52 -0.19
N GLY A 146 -2.31 -22.63 0.13
CA GLY A 146 -1.21 -22.52 -0.84
C GLY A 146 -1.19 -23.59 -1.94
N HIS A 147 -2.02 -24.64 -1.82
CA HIS A 147 -2.23 -25.66 -2.86
C HIS A 147 -3.21 -25.20 -3.96
N LEU A 148 -3.97 -24.13 -3.75
CA LEU A 148 -4.90 -23.58 -4.73
C LEU A 148 -4.23 -22.52 -5.59
N ASP A 149 -4.66 -22.44 -6.85
CA ASP A 149 -4.21 -21.38 -7.76
C ASP A 149 -4.64 -19.99 -7.24
N ALA A 150 -3.74 -19.01 -7.33
CA ALA A 150 -4.00 -17.68 -6.78
C ALA A 150 -5.21 -17.01 -7.44
N LYS A 151 -5.45 -17.21 -8.74
CA LYS A 151 -6.61 -16.63 -9.43
C LYS A 151 -7.95 -17.18 -8.95
N SER A 152 -7.96 -18.41 -8.43
CA SER A 152 -9.16 -19.00 -7.81
C SER A 152 -9.49 -18.38 -6.45
N ILE A 153 -8.49 -17.77 -5.79
CA ILE A 153 -8.64 -17.11 -4.49
C ILE A 153 -8.94 -15.62 -4.67
N PHE A 154 -8.19 -14.94 -5.54
CA PHE A 154 -8.30 -13.50 -5.76
C PHE A 154 -9.48 -13.14 -6.67
N VAL A 155 -10.69 -13.42 -6.19
CA VAL A 155 -11.96 -13.15 -6.88
C VAL A 155 -12.70 -12.03 -6.14
N PHE A 156 -13.17 -11.05 -6.90
CA PHE A 156 -13.90 -9.88 -6.42
C PHE A 156 -15.27 -9.88 -7.09
N ASN A 157 -16.30 -10.26 -6.33
CA ASN A 157 -17.70 -10.28 -6.75
C ASN A 157 -18.39 -8.98 -6.35
#